data_AF-A0A9D8FUW5-F1
#
_entry.id   AF-A0A9D8FUW5-F1
#
_cell.length_a   1.000
_cell.length_b   1.000
_cell.length_c   1.000
_cell.angle_alpha   90.00
_cell.angle_beta   90.00
_cell.angle_gamma   90.00
#
_symmetry.space_group_name_H-M   'P 1'
#
loop_
_entity.id
_entity.type
_entity.pdbx_description
1 polymer ?
#
loop_
_entity_poly.entity_id
_entity_poly.type
_entity_poly.pdbx_seq_one_letter_code
_entity_poly.pdbx_strand_id
1 'polypeptide(L)' 'MARASKMGADVATRDSNRAQLSGHICEACGKAIPQGELLVVRLVEFDGARTRKRRRVAYHRNGSCYKTA' A
#
# COMPACT_ATOMS: atom_id res chain seq x y z
N MET A 1 10.31 -14.02 -34.11
CA MET A 1 8.90 -13.98 -33.65
C MET A 1 8.81 -12.93 -32.56
N ALA A 2 8.42 -11.69 -32.89
CA ALA A 2 8.27 -10.63 -31.90
C ALA A 2 7.03 -10.93 -31.02
N ARG A 3 7.22 -11.03 -29.70
CA ARG A 3 6.11 -11.22 -28.75
C ARG A 3 5.26 -9.95 -28.78
N ALA A 4 4.00 -10.07 -29.17
CA ALA A 4 3.04 -8.98 -29.10
C ALA A 4 3.05 -8.38 -27.69
N SER A 5 3.38 -7.09 -27.59
CA SER A 5 3.21 -6.31 -26.37
C SER A 5 1.74 -6.37 -25.99
N LYS A 6 1.39 -7.16 -24.97
CA LYS A 6 0.01 -7.25 -24.46
C LYS A 6 -0.46 -5.83 -24.16
N MET A 7 -1.48 -5.38 -24.88
CA MET A 7 -2.23 -4.18 -24.53
C MET A 7 -2.66 -4.35 -23.06
N GLY A 8 -2.32 -3.38 -22.22
CA GLY A 8 -2.63 -3.44 -20.79
C GLY A 8 -4.14 -3.58 -20.55
N ALA A 9 -4.52 -3.96 -19.32
CA ALA A 9 -5.93 -4.00 -18.95
C ALA A 9 -6.61 -2.65 -19.22
N ASP A 10 -7.86 -2.70 -19.70
CA ASP A 10 -8.67 -1.52 -19.93
C ASP A 10 -8.92 -0.74 -18.62
N VAL A 11 -9.36 0.51 -18.75
CA VAL A 11 -9.53 1.43 -17.61
C VAL A 11 -10.52 0.86 -16.59
N ALA A 12 -11.65 0.29 -17.04
CA ALA A 12 -12.66 -0.26 -16.13
C ALA A 12 -12.12 -1.46 -15.34
N THR A 13 -11.35 -2.34 -15.98
CA THR A 13 -10.65 -3.44 -15.30
C THR A 13 -9.62 -2.91 -14.30
N ARG A 14 -8.88 -1.85 -14.64
CA ARG A 14 -7.89 -1.23 -13.74
C ARG A 14 -8.54 -0.59 -12.51
N ASP A 15 -9.64 0.12 -12.68
CA ASP A 15 -10.37 0.73 -11.57
C ASP A 15 -11.03 -0.32 -10.68
N SER A 16 -11.61 -1.37 -11.29
CA SER A 16 -12.15 -2.52 -10.55
C SER A 16 -11.08 -3.17 -9.68
N ASN A 17 -9.88 -3.41 -10.24
CA ASN A 17 -8.76 -3.96 -9.49
C ASN A 17 -8.27 -3.02 -8.37
N ARG A 18 -8.33 -1.70 -8.58
CA ARG A 18 -7.96 -0.71 -7.54
C ARG A 18 -8.97 -0.66 -6.40
N ALA A 19 -10.25 -0.90 -6.68
CA ALA A 19 -11.32 -0.90 -5.69
C ALA A 19 -11.34 -2.16 -4.80
N GLN A 20 -10.69 -3.26 -5.23
CA GLN A 20 -10.59 -4.47 -4.43
C GLN A 20 -9.88 -4.22 -3.10
N LEU A 21 -10.28 -4.93 -2.04
CA LEU A 21 -9.60 -4.86 -0.76
C LEU A 21 -8.24 -5.54 -0.83
N SER A 22 -7.21 -4.86 -0.36
CA SER A 22 -5.83 -5.39 -0.35
C SER A 22 -5.57 -6.45 0.72
N GLY A 23 -6.53 -6.68 1.63
CA GLY A 23 -6.36 -7.54 2.81
C GLY A 23 -5.58 -6.90 3.95
N HIS A 24 -5.11 -5.64 3.79
CA HIS A 24 -4.42 -4.91 4.85
C HIS A 24 -5.36 -3.93 5.57
N ILE A 25 -5.09 -3.72 6.86
CA ILE A 25 -5.75 -2.75 7.72
C ILE A 25 -4.82 -1.57 7.93
N CYS A 26 -5.34 -0.36 7.83
CA CYS A 26 -4.58 0.86 8.11
C CYS A 26 -4.32 1.01 9.60
N GLU A 27 -3.05 1.23 9.97
CA GLU A 27 -2.65 1.44 11.37
C GLU A 27 -3.23 2.74 11.95
N ALA A 28 -3.36 3.80 11.15
CA ALA A 28 -3.83 5.10 11.62
C ALA A 28 -5.34 5.15 11.87
N CYS A 29 -6.16 4.56 11.01
CA CYS A 29 -7.63 4.68 11.07
C CYS A 29 -8.37 3.36 11.32
N GLY A 30 -7.67 2.22 11.34
CA GLY A 30 -8.24 0.90 11.61
C GLY A 30 -9.13 0.32 10.49
N LYS A 31 -9.24 1.00 9.35
CA LYS A 31 -10.09 0.56 8.21
C LYS A 31 -9.31 -0.28 7.21
N ALA A 32 -10.03 -1.15 6.49
CA ALA A 32 -9.47 -1.91 5.38
C ALA A 32 -8.99 -0.98 4.26
N ILE A 33 -7.88 -1.34 3.61
CA ILE A 33 -7.26 -0.54 2.56
C ILE A 33 -7.58 -1.16 1.19
N PRO A 34 -8.15 -0.40 0.24
CA PRO A 34 -8.28 -0.86 -1.13
C PRO A 34 -6.91 -0.93 -1.82
N GLN A 35 -6.77 -1.82 -2.82
CA GLN A 35 -5.52 -2.12 -3.51
C GLN A 35 -4.90 -0.88 -4.16
N GLY A 36 -5.74 0.00 -4.70
CA GLY A 36 -5.31 1.26 -5.30
C GLY A 36 -4.73 2.27 -4.31
N GLU A 37 -5.00 2.09 -3.01
CA GLU A 37 -4.58 3.01 -1.95
C GLU A 37 -3.61 2.38 -0.96
N LEU A 38 -3.17 1.15 -1.19
CA LEU A 38 -2.23 0.47 -0.29
C LEU A 38 -0.87 1.16 -0.29
N LEU A 39 -0.46 1.68 0.86
CA LEU A 39 0.90 2.14 1.13
C LEU A 39 1.49 1.33 2.29
N VAL A 40 2.48 0.49 2.00
CA VAL A 40 3.22 -0.25 3.03
C VAL A 40 4.53 0.46 3.31
N VAL A 41 4.72 0.90 4.55
CA VAL A 41 5.92 1.58 5.02
C VAL A 41 6.69 0.66 5.96
N ARG A 42 8.01 0.76 5.95
CA ARG A 42 8.88 0.05 6.90
C ARG A 42 9.30 1.02 7.99
N LEU A 43 8.74 0.85 9.19
CA LEU A 43 9.14 1.58 10.38
C LEU A 43 10.39 0.93 10.98
N VAL A 44 11.29 1.79 11.47
CA VAL A 44 12.55 1.40 12.09
C VAL A 44 12.58 2.02 13.48
N GLU A 45 12.59 1.17 14.50
CA GLU A 45 12.76 1.61 15.89
C GLU A 45 14.25 1.61 16.22
N PHE A 46 14.75 2.76 16.69
CA PHE A 46 16.12 2.92 17.15
C PHE A 46 16.18 2.82 18.68
N ASP A 47 17.21 2.14 19.17
CA ASP A 47 17.59 2.10 20.58
C ASP A 47 19.03 2.63 20.66
N GLY A 48 19.14 3.92 20.97
CA GLY A 48 20.38 4.68 20.82
C GLY A 48 20.90 4.64 19.37
N ALA A 49 22.13 4.17 19.18
CA ALA A 49 22.77 4.08 17.86
C ALA A 49 22.42 2.80 17.08
N ARG A 50 21.64 1.87 17.65
CA ARG A 50 21.35 0.58 17.03
C ARG A 50 19.89 0.48 16.62
N THR A 51 19.64 -0.07 15.44
CA THR A 51 18.29 -0.43 15.01
C THR A 51 17.81 -1.64 15.81
N ARG A 52 16.72 -1.49 16.57
CA ARG A 52 16.18 -2.55 17.43
C ARG A 52 15.19 -3.43 16.68
N LYS A 53 14.24 -2.83 15.94
CA LYS A 53 13.18 -3.57 15.23
C LYS A 53 12.78 -2.88 13.93
N ARG A 54 12.41 -3.70 12.94
CA ARG A 54 11.83 -3.25 11.68
C ARG A 54 10.43 -3.83 11.56
N ARG A 55 9.40 -2.99 11.48
CA ARG A 55 8.00 -3.40 11.30
C ARG A 55 7.48 -2.89 9.96
N ARG A 56 6.75 -3.74 9.23
CA ARG A 56 5.98 -3.31 8.05
C ARG A 56 4.59 -2.89 8.51
N VAL A 57 4.18 -1.68 8.14
CA VAL A 57 2.91 -1.09 8.56
C VAL A 57 2.20 -0.54 7.33
N ALA A 58 0.89 -0.78 7.24
CA ALA A 58 0.08 -0.38 6.10
C ALA A 58 -0.74 0.87 6.41
N TYR A 59 -0.86 1.76 5.43
CA TYR A 59 -1.61 3.01 5.49
C TYR A 59 -2.34 3.26 4.17
N HIS A 60 -3.39 4.11 4.20
CA HIS A 60 -3.99 4.66 2.98
C HIS A 60 -3.08 5.71 2.33
N ARG A 61 -2.84 5.57 1.02
CA ARG A 61 -2.01 6.48 0.21
C ARG A 61 -2.71 7.79 -0.14
N ASN A 62 -4.02 7.74 -0.39
CA ASN A 62 -4.78 8.81 -1.05
C ASN A 62 -5.53 9.76 -0.09
N GLY A 63 -5.51 9.48 1.21
CA GLY A 63 -6.19 10.30 2.21
C GLY A 63 -5.41 10.25 3.53
N SER A 64 -4.40 11.12 3.64
CA SER A 64 -3.69 11.62 4.84
C SER A 64 -3.20 10.65 5.92
N CYS A 65 -3.60 9.39 5.98
CA CYS A 65 -3.40 8.51 7.12
C CYS A 65 -1.93 8.29 7.45
N TYR A 66 -1.05 8.22 6.44
CA TYR A 66 0.40 8.18 6.68
C TYR A 66 1.00 9.54 7.06
N LYS A 67 0.46 10.65 6.54
CA LYS A 67 0.97 12.00 6.84
C LYS A 67 0.56 12.50 8.24
N THR A 68 -0.49 11.92 8.82
CA THR A 68 -0.98 12.23 10.16
C THR A 68 -0.51 11.24 11.23
N ALA A 69 0.22 10.19 10.85
CA ALA A 69 0.71 9.14 11.74
C ALA A 69 2.06 9.48 12.37
#